data_AF-A0A840HRQ0-F1
#
_entry.id   AF-A0A840HRQ0-F1
#
_cell.length_a   1.000
_cell.length_b   1.000
_cell.length_c   1.000
_cell.angle_alpha   90.00
_cell.angle_beta   90.00
_cell.angle_gamma   90.00
#
_symmetry.space_group_name_H-M   'P 1'
#
loop_
_entity.id
_entity.type
_entity.pdbx_description
1 polymer ?
#
loop_
_entity_poly.entity_id
_entity_poly.type
_entity_poly.pdbx_seq_one_letter_code
_entity_poly.pdbx_strand_id
1 'polypeptide(L)'
;MSQLKQRWIGAMREEQYELAWEICEQALRQSNPRTRNDTSQPFHLRWVWDGRPIDGQHILVRCYHGLGDTIQFARYLPLLGKHAASVTVEVEARLLHLFEQLSGIDRLIAFNRSDPAPESDCDIEITELAFALRAPPSKLPPPYLHFAPAPLPGGTIGLCLEAGEWDKERSIPPELFLSICNRQRCLNLVTKPTNLLMIMPEGCPHDLPITAALVAGVELVVTVDTMIAHLAGAMNKPTWLLLKHEPDWRWSPQAGRSAWYPSLRIYAQPSPGDWLSVVAQVERDLQAHPTGAREMERSR
;
A
#
# COMPACT_ATOMS: atom_id res chain seq x y z
N MET A 1 -17.12 2.30 17.18
CA MET A 1 -15.72 2.82 17.09
C MET A 1 -15.57 3.92 18.12
N SER A 2 -14.46 4.01 18.88
CA SER A 2 -14.33 5.06 19.90
C SER A 2 -14.30 6.46 19.27
N GLN A 3 -14.78 7.47 20.00
CA GLN A 3 -14.77 8.87 19.54
C GLN A 3 -13.34 9.33 19.18
N LEU A 4 -12.35 8.88 19.95
CA LEU A 4 -10.95 9.17 19.69
C LEU A 4 -10.45 8.56 18.38
N LYS A 5 -10.85 7.31 18.07
CA LYS A 5 -10.49 6.66 16.80
C LYS A 5 -11.13 7.37 15.60
N GLN A 6 -12.40 7.80 15.71
CA GLN A 6 -13.03 8.58 14.64
C GLN A 6 -12.33 9.93 14.42
N ARG A 7 -11.97 10.63 15.50
CA ARG A 7 -11.19 11.88 15.41
C ARG A 7 -9.83 11.67 14.76
N TRP A 8 -9.13 10.59 15.11
CA TRP A 8 -7.85 10.23 14.51
C TRP A 8 -7.99 9.93 13.01
N ILE A 9 -9.00 9.15 12.60
CA ILE A 9 -9.26 8.86 11.19
C ILE A 9 -9.55 10.15 10.41
N GLY A 10 -10.36 11.05 10.97
CA GLY A 10 -10.63 12.37 10.38
C GLY A 10 -9.33 13.16 10.17
N ALA A 11 -8.50 13.27 11.22
CA ALA A 11 -7.23 13.98 11.14
C ALA A 11 -6.29 13.39 10.07
N MET A 12 -6.18 12.06 9.99
CA MET A 12 -5.35 11.40 8.96
C MET A 12 -5.86 11.67 7.54
N ARG A 13 -7.18 11.66 7.32
CA ARG A 13 -7.79 11.93 6.01
C ARG A 13 -7.71 13.39 5.58
N GLU A 14 -7.76 14.29 6.53
CA GLU A 14 -7.65 15.74 6.31
C GLU A 14 -6.19 16.23 6.27
N GLU A 15 -5.22 15.30 6.27
CA GLU A 15 -3.78 15.60 6.28
C GLU A 15 -3.33 16.42 7.52
N GLN A 16 -4.10 16.37 8.62
CA GLN A 16 -3.80 16.99 9.92
C GLN A 16 -2.92 16.08 10.78
N TYR A 17 -1.73 15.77 10.28
CA TYR A 17 -0.84 14.76 10.91
C TYR A 17 -0.42 15.10 12.34
N GLU A 18 -0.19 16.39 12.65
CA GLU A 18 0.16 16.79 14.01
C GLU A 18 -0.95 16.44 15.02
N LEU A 19 -2.21 16.74 14.67
CA LEU A 19 -3.36 16.36 15.49
C LEU A 19 -3.48 14.83 15.62
N ALA A 20 -3.27 14.09 14.52
CA ALA A 20 -3.30 12.64 14.56
C ALA A 20 -2.22 12.09 15.50
N TRP A 21 -1.02 12.67 15.48
CA TRP A 21 0.07 12.27 16.34
C TRP A 21 -0.09 12.69 17.80
N GLU A 22 -0.71 13.83 18.10
CA GLU A 22 -1.13 14.18 19.47
C GLU A 22 -2.07 13.11 20.05
N ILE A 23 -3.01 12.61 19.23
CA ILE A 23 -3.91 11.52 19.63
C ILE A 23 -3.14 10.21 19.86
N CYS A 24 -2.20 9.87 18.96
CA CYS A 24 -1.32 8.70 19.14
C CYS A 24 -0.50 8.81 20.44
N GLU A 25 0.04 9.99 20.74
CA GLU A 25 0.81 10.24 21.96
C GLU A 25 -0.04 10.13 23.22
N GLN A 26 -1.27 10.64 23.19
CA GLN A 26 -2.22 10.44 24.28
C GLN A 26 -2.52 8.96 24.50
N ALA A 27 -2.77 8.20 23.43
CA ALA A 27 -3.02 6.77 23.52
C ALA A 27 -1.81 6.03 24.10
N LEU A 28 -0.61 6.35 23.64
CA LEU A 28 0.65 5.76 24.10
C LEU A 28 0.88 5.99 25.60
N ARG A 29 0.62 7.20 26.11
CA ARG A 29 0.72 7.52 27.56
C ARG A 29 -0.27 6.76 28.44
N GLN A 30 -1.38 6.30 27.85
CA GLN A 30 -2.42 5.54 28.53
C GLN A 30 -2.22 4.02 28.40
N SER A 31 -1.32 3.58 27.51
CA SER A 31 -1.02 2.17 27.30
C SER A 31 -0.45 1.54 28.56
N ASN A 32 -0.87 0.31 28.87
CA ASN A 32 -0.29 -0.48 29.95
C ASN A 32 1.00 -1.14 29.45
N PRO A 33 2.19 -0.81 29.99
CA PRO A 33 3.45 -1.40 29.50
C PRO A 33 3.49 -2.94 29.56
N ARG A 34 2.69 -3.56 30.45
CA ARG A 34 2.60 -5.02 30.55
C ARG A 34 1.90 -5.69 29.36
N THR A 35 1.16 -4.93 28.54
CA THR A 35 0.49 -5.45 27.34
C THR A 35 1.27 -5.14 26.06
N ARG A 36 2.47 -4.55 26.17
CA ARG A 36 3.38 -4.33 25.04
C ARG A 36 3.75 -5.67 24.42
N ASN A 37 3.59 -5.80 23.11
CA ASN A 37 3.90 -7.01 22.34
C ASN A 37 3.30 -8.31 22.93
N ASP A 38 2.09 -8.23 23.50
CA ASP A 38 1.39 -9.33 24.18
C ASP A 38 1.27 -10.58 23.28
N THR A 39 1.91 -11.67 23.71
CA THR A 39 1.99 -12.91 22.94
C THR A 39 0.67 -13.67 22.82
N SER A 40 -0.31 -13.35 23.68
CA SER A 40 -1.66 -13.92 23.59
C SER A 40 -2.47 -13.33 22.43
N GLN A 41 -2.04 -12.18 21.88
CA GLN A 41 -2.71 -11.53 20.77
C GLN A 41 -2.11 -11.93 19.42
N PRO A 42 -2.92 -11.96 18.35
CA PRO A 42 -2.42 -12.00 16.98
C PRO A 42 -1.43 -10.86 16.72
N PHE A 43 -0.36 -11.11 15.94
CA PHE A 43 0.70 -10.13 15.66
C PHE A 43 0.18 -8.76 15.19
N HIS A 44 -0.79 -8.73 14.27
CA HIS A 44 -1.39 -7.50 13.73
C HIS A 44 -2.25 -6.70 14.74
N LEU A 45 -2.45 -7.21 15.96
CA LEU A 45 -3.12 -6.50 17.06
C LEU A 45 -2.13 -6.04 18.14
N ARG A 46 -0.85 -6.44 18.03
CA ARG A 46 0.18 -6.06 18.99
C ARG A 46 0.67 -4.66 18.69
N TRP A 47 0.83 -3.87 19.73
CA TRP A 47 1.60 -2.64 19.71
C TRP A 47 3.00 -2.92 20.22
N VAL A 48 4.01 -2.28 19.62
CA VAL A 48 5.43 -2.65 19.82
C VAL A 48 6.21 -1.48 20.41
N TRP A 49 6.07 -0.29 19.83
CA TRP A 49 6.81 0.86 20.29
C TRP A 49 6.16 1.52 21.51
N ASP A 50 6.97 1.78 22.53
CA ASP A 50 6.57 2.34 23.82
C ASP A 50 7.02 3.80 24.03
N GLY A 51 7.40 4.48 22.94
CA GLY A 51 7.82 5.88 22.99
C GLY A 51 9.28 6.07 23.34
N ARG A 52 10.04 4.98 23.49
CA ARG A 52 11.47 5.03 23.77
C ARG A 52 12.24 5.71 22.62
N PRO A 53 13.34 6.41 22.91
CA PRO A 53 14.12 7.10 21.89
C PRO A 53 14.61 6.15 20.79
N ILE A 54 14.64 6.68 19.57
CA ILE A 54 15.17 5.99 18.38
C ILE A 54 16.60 6.45 18.04
N ASP A 55 16.95 7.70 18.41
CA ASP A 55 18.24 8.30 18.07
C ASP A 55 19.40 7.55 18.74
N GLY A 56 20.35 7.09 17.93
CA GLY A 56 21.53 6.37 18.40
C GLY A 56 21.29 4.97 18.95
N GLN A 57 20.07 4.42 18.82
CA GLN A 57 19.75 3.07 19.29
C GLN A 57 19.89 2.02 18.19
N HIS A 58 20.12 0.76 18.59
CA HIS A 58 19.89 -0.38 17.71
C HIS A 58 18.39 -0.65 17.63
N ILE A 59 17.82 -0.54 16.43
CA ILE A 59 16.37 -0.61 16.21
C ILE A 59 16.01 -1.91 15.50
N LEU A 60 15.01 -2.61 16.04
CA LEU A 60 14.33 -3.70 15.35
C LEU A 60 12.97 -3.22 14.84
N VAL A 61 12.85 -3.07 13.52
CA VAL A 61 11.60 -2.77 12.84
C VAL A 61 10.83 -4.06 12.60
N ARG A 62 9.62 -4.14 13.14
CA ARG A 62 8.72 -5.28 13.05
C ARG A 62 7.62 -5.03 12.02
N CYS A 63 7.43 -5.97 11.08
CA CYS A 63 6.39 -5.86 10.05
C CYS A 63 5.26 -6.87 10.34
N TYR A 64 4.38 -6.55 11.29
CA TYR A 64 3.34 -7.47 11.77
C TYR A 64 2.03 -7.38 10.98
N HIS A 65 1.83 -6.28 10.26
CA HIS A 65 0.66 -6.04 9.41
C HIS A 65 0.78 -6.66 8.01
N GLY A 66 -0.18 -6.36 7.13
CA GLY A 66 -0.22 -6.90 5.78
C GLY A 66 0.92 -6.38 4.89
N LEU A 67 1.15 -7.08 3.77
CA LEU A 67 2.19 -6.70 2.80
C LEU A 67 2.02 -5.24 2.30
N GLY A 68 0.78 -4.78 2.14
CA GLY A 68 0.46 -3.43 1.70
C GLY A 68 0.92 -2.35 2.69
N ASP A 69 0.61 -2.53 3.99
CA ASP A 69 1.05 -1.62 5.06
C ASP A 69 2.58 -1.58 5.12
N THR A 70 3.20 -2.76 5.08
CA THR A 70 4.65 -2.90 5.09
C THR A 70 5.30 -2.16 3.92
N ILE A 71 4.78 -2.29 2.69
CA ILE A 71 5.26 -1.52 1.52
C ILE A 71 5.00 -0.02 1.69
N GLN A 72 3.85 0.38 2.24
CA GLN A 72 3.50 1.78 2.42
C GLN A 72 4.48 2.50 3.33
N PHE A 73 4.77 1.90 4.49
CA PHE A 73 5.59 2.52 5.53
C PHE A 73 7.09 2.25 5.37
N ALA A 74 7.50 1.36 4.47
CA ALA A 74 8.90 1.18 4.07
C ALA A 74 9.58 2.50 3.65
N ARG A 75 8.81 3.48 3.17
CA ARG A 75 9.30 4.83 2.82
C ARG A 75 10.02 5.56 3.96
N TYR A 76 9.76 5.18 5.21
CA TYR A 76 10.33 5.83 6.39
C TYR A 76 11.69 5.24 6.79
N LEU A 77 12.07 4.06 6.26
CA LEU A 77 13.34 3.39 6.59
C LEU A 77 14.57 4.24 6.24
N PRO A 78 14.65 4.96 5.11
CA PRO A 78 15.77 5.86 4.82
C PRO A 78 15.92 6.99 5.83
N LEU A 79 14.81 7.49 6.39
CA LEU A 79 14.86 8.52 7.43
C LEU A 79 15.29 7.89 8.76
N LEU A 80 14.70 6.75 9.14
CA LEU A 80 15.07 6.02 10.35
C LEU A 80 16.58 5.70 10.41
N GLY A 81 17.16 5.22 9.31
CA GLY A 81 18.58 4.87 9.23
C GLY A 81 19.54 6.06 9.39
N LYS A 82 19.07 7.31 9.31
CA LYS A 82 19.88 8.51 9.62
C LYS A 82 19.93 8.82 11.12
N HIS A 83 18.98 8.28 11.88
CA HIS A 83 18.79 8.56 13.29
C HIS A 83 19.27 7.39 14.16
N ALA A 84 19.02 6.15 13.73
CA ALA A 84 19.40 4.93 14.43
C ALA A 84 20.92 4.68 14.38
N ALA A 85 21.45 3.97 15.38
CA ALA A 85 22.81 3.42 15.31
C ALA A 85 22.89 2.22 14.35
N SER A 86 21.81 1.42 14.30
CA SER A 86 21.60 0.41 13.25
C SER A 86 20.13 0.04 13.14
N VAL A 87 19.69 -0.39 11.96
CA VAL A 87 18.33 -0.84 11.68
C VAL A 87 18.33 -2.30 11.23
N THR A 88 17.72 -3.17 12.03
CA THR A 88 17.30 -4.51 11.58
C THR A 88 15.83 -4.46 11.21
N VAL A 89 15.47 -4.96 10.01
CA VAL A 89 14.07 -5.09 9.58
C VAL A 89 13.69 -6.56 9.53
N GLU A 90 12.67 -6.93 10.28
CA GLU A 90 12.03 -8.25 10.26
C GLU A 90 10.78 -8.20 9.40
N VAL A 91 10.79 -8.89 8.25
CA VAL A 91 9.75 -8.77 7.22
C VAL A 91 9.32 -10.12 6.68
N GLU A 92 8.08 -10.23 6.18
CA GLU A 92 7.60 -11.43 5.50
C GLU A 92 8.53 -11.81 4.32
N ALA A 93 8.87 -13.11 4.20
CA ALA A 93 9.89 -13.60 3.27
C ALA A 93 9.68 -13.14 1.81
N ARG A 94 8.44 -12.99 1.36
CA ARG A 94 8.10 -12.53 0.00
C ARG A 94 8.50 -11.08 -0.26
N LEU A 95 8.71 -10.28 0.78
CA LEU A 95 9.13 -8.88 0.67
C LEU A 95 10.65 -8.70 0.73
N LEU A 96 11.43 -9.74 1.02
CA LEU A 96 12.88 -9.63 1.16
C LEU A 96 13.52 -8.96 -0.07
N HIS A 97 13.24 -9.46 -1.27
CA HIS A 97 13.84 -8.91 -2.49
C HIS A 97 13.42 -7.47 -2.80
N LEU A 98 12.24 -7.08 -2.36
CA LEU A 98 11.76 -5.70 -2.50
C LEU A 98 12.49 -4.78 -1.51
N PHE A 99 12.73 -5.26 -0.28
CA PHE A 99 13.39 -4.51 0.79
C PHE A 99 14.92 -4.41 0.62
N GLU A 100 15.55 -5.35 -0.09
CA GLU A 100 16.97 -5.29 -0.46
C GLU A 100 17.34 -4.01 -1.23
N GLN A 101 16.37 -3.37 -1.88
CA GLN A 101 16.58 -2.14 -2.65
C GLN A 101 16.53 -0.87 -1.79
N LEU A 102 16.06 -0.97 -0.54
CA LEU A 102 15.82 0.18 0.32
C LEU A 102 17.07 0.56 1.10
N SER A 103 17.34 1.86 1.17
CA SER A 103 18.38 2.41 2.03
C SER A 103 17.91 2.53 3.49
N GLY A 104 18.87 2.58 4.43
CA GLY A 104 18.57 2.74 5.86
C GLY A 104 18.25 1.43 6.57
N ILE A 105 18.67 0.31 5.98
CA ILE A 105 18.57 -1.04 6.56
C ILE A 105 19.98 -1.61 6.65
N ASP A 106 20.43 -1.94 7.86
CA ASP A 106 21.73 -2.60 8.08
C ASP A 106 21.59 -4.13 7.99
N ARG A 107 20.45 -4.66 8.45
CA ARG A 107 20.16 -6.09 8.42
C ARG A 107 18.70 -6.34 8.04
N LEU A 108 18.49 -7.20 7.07
CA LEU A 108 17.16 -7.65 6.64
C LEU A 108 17.01 -9.13 7.00
N ILE A 109 15.92 -9.49 7.70
CA ILE A 109 15.65 -10.86 8.13
C ILE A 109 14.21 -11.26 7.82
N ALA A 110 14.01 -12.54 7.55
CA ALA A 110 12.69 -13.11 7.34
C ALA A 110 11.95 -13.25 8.68
N PHE A 111 10.71 -12.79 8.73
CA PHE A 111 9.83 -12.96 9.88
C PHE A 111 9.41 -14.43 10.03
N ASN A 112 9.75 -15.02 11.16
CA ASN A 112 9.30 -16.35 11.54
C ASN A 112 8.33 -16.25 12.73
N ARG A 113 7.06 -16.61 12.51
CA ARG A 113 6.02 -16.53 13.54
C ARG A 113 6.29 -17.40 14.77
N SER A 114 7.00 -18.50 14.59
CA SER A 114 7.32 -19.45 15.66
C SER A 114 8.61 -19.09 16.40
N ASP A 115 9.45 -18.25 15.79
CA ASP A 115 10.76 -17.85 16.31
C ASP A 115 11.06 -16.41 15.87
N PRO A 116 10.32 -15.41 16.41
CA PRO A 116 10.53 -14.03 16.05
C PRO A 116 11.89 -13.54 16.55
N ALA A 117 12.45 -12.54 15.87
CA ALA A 117 13.71 -11.94 16.27
C ALA A 117 13.67 -11.43 17.72
N PRO A 118 14.75 -11.66 18.50
CA PRO A 118 14.85 -11.16 19.86
C PRO A 118 14.76 -9.63 19.87
N GLU A 119 14.24 -9.08 20.97
CA GLU A 119 14.14 -7.61 21.14
C GLU A 119 15.52 -6.94 21.03
N SER A 120 15.51 -5.72 20.50
CA SER A 120 16.67 -4.84 20.43
C SER A 120 16.58 -3.73 21.49
N ASP A 121 17.41 -2.69 21.39
CA ASP A 121 17.34 -1.57 22.34
C ASP A 121 15.99 -0.84 22.23
N CYS A 122 15.48 -0.75 21.00
CA CYS A 122 14.17 -0.24 20.66
C CYS A 122 13.55 -1.12 19.58
N ASP A 123 12.33 -1.60 19.84
CA ASP A 123 11.52 -2.25 18.82
C ASP A 123 10.40 -1.30 18.41
N ILE A 124 10.08 -1.29 17.11
CA ILE A 124 9.04 -0.46 16.55
C ILE A 124 8.31 -1.20 15.43
N GLU A 125 6.98 -1.12 15.40
CA GLU A 125 6.21 -1.65 14.27
C GLU A 125 6.29 -0.67 13.09
N ILE A 126 6.41 -1.18 11.86
CA ILE A 126 6.66 -0.35 10.68
C ILE A 126 5.60 0.75 10.46
N THR A 127 4.34 0.51 10.83
CA THR A 127 3.23 1.47 10.74
C THR A 127 3.32 2.59 11.77
N GLU A 128 4.11 2.42 12.83
CA GLU A 128 4.36 3.43 13.86
C GLU A 128 5.43 4.44 13.43
N LEU A 129 6.22 4.15 12.39
CA LEU A 129 7.36 4.97 11.97
C LEU A 129 6.98 6.40 11.59
N ALA A 130 5.83 6.62 10.93
CA ALA A 130 5.39 7.96 10.58
C ALA A 130 5.20 8.84 11.82
N PHE A 131 4.65 8.25 12.90
CA PHE A 131 4.43 8.90 14.18
C PHE A 131 5.72 9.08 14.96
N ALA A 132 6.54 8.03 15.07
CA ALA A 132 7.81 8.08 15.81
C ALA A 132 8.79 9.11 15.21
N LEU A 133 8.84 9.22 13.88
CA LEU A 133 9.70 10.16 13.17
C LEU A 133 9.07 11.54 12.97
N ARG A 134 7.79 11.73 13.33
CA ARG A 134 7.00 12.96 13.09
C ARG A 134 7.17 13.45 11.64
N ALA A 135 7.07 12.51 10.70
CA ALA A 135 7.26 12.75 9.28
C ALA A 135 5.95 12.47 8.53
N PRO A 136 5.31 13.49 7.92
CA PRO A 136 4.15 13.25 7.09
C PRO A 136 4.58 12.65 5.74
N PRO A 137 3.66 11.98 5.01
CA PRO A 137 3.99 11.28 3.76
C PRO A 137 4.60 12.20 2.68
N SER A 138 4.24 13.48 2.70
CA SER A 138 4.73 14.51 1.77
C SER A 138 6.23 14.80 1.90
N LYS A 139 6.86 14.51 3.06
CA LYS A 139 8.32 14.66 3.23
C LYS A 139 9.13 13.51 2.61
N LEU A 140 8.47 12.39 2.32
CA LEU A 140 9.09 11.16 1.81
C LEU A 140 8.29 10.65 0.61
N PRO A 141 8.30 11.38 -0.52
CA PRO A 141 7.51 11.04 -1.70
C PRO A 141 8.07 9.81 -2.44
N PRO A 142 7.23 9.05 -3.16
CA PRO A 142 7.70 8.05 -4.11
C PRO A 142 8.42 8.69 -5.33
N PRO A 143 9.18 7.92 -6.12
CA PRO A 143 9.39 6.48 -5.96
C PRO A 143 10.43 6.15 -4.89
N TYR A 144 10.19 5.06 -4.18
CA TYR A 144 11.17 4.42 -3.28
C TYR A 144 11.36 2.94 -3.60
N LEU A 145 10.77 2.45 -4.70
CA LEU A 145 10.97 1.12 -5.26
C LEU A 145 11.18 1.22 -6.77
N HIS A 146 12.08 0.40 -7.31
CA HIS A 146 12.44 0.45 -8.73
C HIS A 146 12.57 -0.96 -9.30
N PHE A 147 11.73 -1.28 -10.30
CA PHE A 147 11.77 -2.56 -10.99
C PHE A 147 11.87 -2.35 -12.50
N ALA A 148 12.62 -3.23 -13.16
CA ALA A 148 12.64 -3.27 -14.62
C ALA A 148 11.23 -3.64 -15.13
N PRO A 149 10.68 -2.93 -16.12
CA PRO A 149 9.36 -3.22 -16.65
C PRO A 149 9.37 -4.55 -17.40
N ALA A 150 8.36 -5.38 -17.15
CA ALA A 150 8.07 -6.54 -17.99
C ALA A 150 7.75 -6.08 -19.43
N PRO A 151 8.17 -6.83 -20.47
CA PRO A 151 7.90 -6.49 -21.85
C PRO A 151 6.41 -6.73 -22.16
N LEU A 152 5.60 -5.68 -22.01
CA LEU A 152 4.16 -5.69 -22.28
C LEU A 152 3.85 -4.82 -23.51
N PRO A 153 2.79 -5.11 -24.26
CA PRO A 153 2.37 -4.23 -25.35
C PRO A 153 2.01 -2.83 -24.81
N GLY A 154 2.27 -1.77 -25.58
CA GLY A 154 1.87 -0.41 -25.20
C GLY A 154 0.35 -0.30 -24.96
N GLY A 155 -0.09 0.62 -24.11
CA GLY A 155 -1.49 0.76 -23.71
C GLY A 155 -2.03 -0.31 -22.77
N THR A 156 -1.19 -1.20 -22.22
CA THR A 156 -1.67 -2.25 -21.30
C THR A 156 -2.09 -1.65 -19.96
N ILE A 157 -3.29 -2.02 -19.47
CA ILE A 157 -3.82 -1.64 -18.16
C ILE A 157 -3.72 -2.84 -17.22
N GLY A 158 -3.05 -2.69 -16.07
CA GLY A 158 -3.01 -3.72 -15.02
C GLY A 158 -4.25 -3.66 -14.13
N LEU A 159 -4.99 -4.76 -14.00
CA LEU A 159 -6.22 -4.84 -13.22
C LEU A 159 -6.05 -5.73 -11.98
N CYS A 160 -6.35 -5.18 -10.81
CA CYS A 160 -6.46 -5.94 -9.55
C CYS A 160 -7.82 -5.64 -8.90
N LEU A 161 -8.82 -6.48 -9.17
CA LEU A 161 -10.22 -6.26 -8.77
C LEU A 161 -10.62 -6.99 -7.48
N GLU A 162 -9.71 -7.79 -6.92
CA GLU A 162 -9.98 -8.64 -5.78
C GLU A 162 -9.06 -8.29 -4.61
N ALA A 163 -9.65 -8.06 -3.45
CA ALA A 163 -8.95 -7.87 -2.19
C ALA A 163 -8.63 -9.20 -1.49
N GLY A 164 -7.71 -9.13 -0.53
CA GLY A 164 -7.43 -10.26 0.35
C GLY A 164 -8.58 -10.57 1.31
N GLU A 165 -8.42 -11.66 2.06
CA GLU A 165 -9.47 -12.20 2.95
C GLU A 165 -9.88 -11.26 4.11
N TRP A 166 -9.09 -10.23 4.41
CA TRP A 166 -9.34 -9.29 5.50
C TRP A 166 -10.62 -8.46 5.34
N ASP A 167 -10.95 -8.08 4.10
CA ASP A 167 -12.07 -7.19 3.81
C ASP A 167 -12.59 -7.43 2.39
N LYS A 168 -13.48 -8.40 2.26
CA LYS A 168 -14.05 -8.83 0.97
C LYS A 168 -14.94 -7.77 0.32
N GLU A 169 -15.41 -6.78 1.08
CA GLU A 169 -16.24 -5.70 0.55
C GLU A 169 -15.47 -4.76 -0.38
N ARG A 170 -14.13 -4.81 -0.35
CA ARG A 170 -13.26 -4.08 -1.27
C ARG A 170 -13.26 -4.69 -2.67
N SER A 171 -13.61 -5.97 -2.82
CA SER A 171 -13.59 -6.66 -4.10
C SER A 171 -14.73 -6.21 -5.01
N ILE A 172 -14.44 -6.11 -6.30
CA ILE A 172 -15.41 -5.76 -7.34
C ILE A 172 -15.73 -7.01 -8.14
N PRO A 173 -17.01 -7.31 -8.40
CA PRO A 173 -17.38 -8.40 -9.29
C PRO A 173 -16.74 -8.19 -10.68
N PRO A 174 -15.90 -9.12 -11.17
CA PRO A 174 -15.12 -8.93 -12.39
C PRO A 174 -16.00 -8.69 -13.63
N GLU A 175 -17.22 -9.24 -13.68
CA GLU A 175 -18.18 -9.04 -14.76
C GLU A 175 -18.49 -7.57 -15.05
N LEU A 176 -18.37 -6.68 -14.06
CA LEU A 176 -18.56 -5.24 -14.26
C LEU A 176 -17.49 -4.64 -15.20
N PHE A 177 -16.31 -5.27 -15.30
CA PHE A 177 -15.22 -4.85 -16.17
C PHE A 177 -15.26 -5.46 -17.58
N LEU A 178 -16.31 -6.22 -17.94
CA LEU A 178 -16.42 -6.87 -19.24
C LEU A 178 -16.29 -5.89 -20.41
N SER A 179 -16.99 -4.74 -20.36
CA SER A 179 -16.92 -3.73 -21.44
C SER A 179 -15.51 -3.15 -21.59
N ILE A 180 -14.85 -2.86 -20.46
CA ILE A 180 -13.48 -2.33 -20.45
C ILE A 180 -12.51 -3.35 -21.06
N CYS A 181 -12.56 -4.60 -20.63
CA CYS A 181 -11.65 -5.65 -21.10
C CYS A 181 -11.87 -6.03 -22.57
N ASN A 182 -13.08 -5.83 -23.10
CA ASN A 182 -13.35 -6.03 -24.53
C ASN A 182 -12.81 -4.91 -25.43
N ARG A 183 -12.50 -3.74 -24.86
CA ARG A 183 -12.07 -2.53 -25.60
C ARG A 183 -10.61 -2.17 -25.36
N GLN A 184 -10.08 -2.54 -24.20
CA GLN A 184 -8.74 -2.20 -23.74
C GLN A 184 -7.91 -3.46 -23.55
N ARG A 185 -6.59 -3.29 -23.67
CA ARG A 185 -5.66 -4.36 -23.34
C ARG A 185 -5.47 -4.42 -21.83
N CYS A 186 -6.07 -5.42 -21.19
CA CYS A 186 -5.99 -5.60 -19.73
C CYS A 186 -5.02 -6.73 -19.36
N LEU A 187 -4.28 -6.57 -18.28
CA LEU A 187 -3.42 -7.57 -17.65
C LEU A 187 -3.99 -7.94 -16.29
N ASN A 188 -4.13 -9.24 -16.00
CA ASN A 188 -4.60 -9.71 -14.70
C ASN A 188 -3.48 -9.61 -13.64
N LEU A 189 -3.67 -8.77 -12.62
CA LEU A 189 -2.79 -8.66 -11.44
C LEU A 189 -3.37 -9.40 -10.22
N VAL A 190 -4.45 -10.15 -10.37
CA VAL A 190 -4.99 -11.07 -9.34
C VAL A 190 -4.40 -12.45 -9.59
N THR A 191 -4.09 -13.19 -8.52
CA THR A 191 -3.48 -14.52 -8.63
C THR A 191 -4.45 -15.61 -9.07
N LYS A 192 -5.74 -15.30 -9.13
CA LYS A 192 -6.81 -16.22 -9.50
C LYS A 192 -7.16 -16.09 -10.99
N PRO A 193 -7.64 -17.19 -11.61
CA PRO A 193 -8.05 -17.16 -13.00
C PRO A 193 -9.30 -16.30 -13.21
N THR A 194 -9.47 -15.80 -14.43
CA THR A 194 -10.62 -15.00 -14.86
C THR A 194 -11.10 -15.42 -16.25
N ASN A 195 -12.39 -15.26 -16.50
CA ASN A 195 -13.00 -15.46 -17.83
C ASN A 195 -13.02 -14.15 -18.66
N LEU A 196 -12.53 -13.05 -18.11
CA LEU A 196 -12.40 -11.79 -18.84
C LEU A 196 -11.27 -11.87 -19.87
N LEU A 197 -11.41 -11.12 -20.97
CA LEU A 197 -10.38 -11.01 -21.99
C LEU A 197 -9.17 -10.22 -21.44
N MET A 198 -8.17 -10.93 -20.95
CA MET A 198 -6.96 -10.35 -20.35
C MET A 198 -5.70 -11.09 -20.79
N ILE A 199 -4.56 -10.42 -20.66
CA ILE A 199 -3.24 -11.03 -20.59
C ILE A 199 -3.11 -11.72 -19.23
N MET A 200 -2.59 -12.95 -19.23
CA MET A 200 -2.55 -13.88 -18.08
C MET A 200 -3.93 -14.19 -17.48
N PRO A 201 -4.89 -14.73 -18.26
CA PRO A 201 -6.20 -15.09 -17.74
C PRO A 201 -6.13 -16.15 -16.63
N GLU A 202 -5.06 -16.93 -16.54
CA GLU A 202 -4.79 -17.91 -15.49
C GLU A 202 -4.48 -17.31 -14.11
N GLY A 203 -4.07 -16.03 -14.07
CA GLY A 203 -3.71 -15.33 -12.84
C GLY A 203 -2.25 -14.87 -12.79
N CYS A 204 -2.01 -13.81 -12.03
CA CYS A 204 -0.67 -13.29 -11.74
C CYS A 204 0.12 -14.30 -10.88
N PRO A 205 1.41 -14.55 -11.20
CA PRO A 205 2.25 -15.43 -10.39
C PRO A 205 2.31 -15.02 -8.92
N HIS A 206 2.41 -16.00 -8.03
CA HIS A 206 2.64 -15.81 -6.59
C HIS A 206 4.09 -15.42 -6.26
N ASP A 207 4.67 -14.53 -7.06
CA ASP A 207 6.04 -14.06 -6.98
C ASP A 207 6.04 -12.52 -7.02
N LEU A 208 6.52 -11.90 -5.94
CA LEU A 208 6.47 -10.45 -5.77
C LEU A 208 7.38 -9.70 -6.76
N PRO A 209 8.64 -10.12 -6.98
CA PRO A 209 9.48 -9.55 -8.03
C PRO A 209 8.83 -9.58 -9.41
N ILE A 210 8.19 -10.70 -9.81
CA ILE A 210 7.47 -10.79 -11.08
C ILE A 210 6.27 -9.83 -11.09
N THR A 211 5.48 -9.81 -10.01
CA THR A 211 4.34 -8.89 -9.86
C THR A 211 4.79 -7.43 -9.99
N ALA A 212 5.92 -7.06 -9.38
CA ALA A 212 6.47 -5.71 -9.47
C ALA A 212 6.95 -5.36 -10.88
N ALA A 213 7.59 -6.29 -11.60
CA ALA A 213 7.97 -6.08 -13.00
C ALA A 213 6.74 -5.88 -13.90
N LEU A 214 5.65 -6.62 -13.65
CA LEU A 214 4.38 -6.44 -14.35
C LEU A 214 3.76 -5.06 -14.07
N VAL A 215 3.72 -4.65 -12.80
CA VAL A 215 3.27 -3.30 -12.40
C VAL A 215 4.13 -2.19 -13.02
N ALA A 216 5.44 -2.39 -13.13
CA ALA A 216 6.32 -1.47 -13.86
C ALA A 216 5.97 -1.38 -15.35
N GLY A 217 5.61 -2.51 -15.98
CA GLY A 217 5.41 -2.62 -17.43
C GLY A 217 4.06 -2.11 -17.97
N VAL A 218 2.99 -2.12 -17.18
CA VAL A 218 1.68 -1.58 -17.64
C VAL A 218 1.73 -0.06 -17.81
N GLU A 219 0.81 0.61 -18.50
CA GLU A 219 0.77 2.09 -18.53
C GLU A 219 0.00 2.68 -17.35
N LEU A 220 -1.04 1.97 -16.92
CA LEU A 220 -1.94 2.35 -15.84
C LEU A 220 -2.24 1.12 -15.00
N VAL A 221 -2.27 1.28 -13.68
CA VAL A 221 -2.82 0.28 -12.75
C VAL A 221 -4.23 0.72 -12.35
N VAL A 222 -5.21 -0.16 -12.43
CA VAL A 222 -6.55 0.04 -11.87
C VAL A 222 -6.77 -1.05 -10.82
N THR A 223 -6.90 -0.66 -9.56
CA THR A 223 -6.87 -1.60 -8.44
C THR A 223 -7.82 -1.20 -7.33
N VAL A 224 -8.31 -2.18 -6.58
CA VAL A 224 -8.94 -1.96 -5.27
C VAL A 224 -7.87 -1.76 -4.19
N ASP A 225 -8.30 -1.44 -2.95
CA ASP A 225 -7.42 -1.21 -1.80
C ASP A 225 -6.71 -2.51 -1.34
N THR A 226 -5.57 -2.79 -1.98
CA THR A 226 -4.72 -3.98 -1.78
C THR A 226 -3.23 -3.63 -1.81
N MET A 227 -2.37 -4.63 -1.60
CA MET A 227 -0.94 -4.51 -1.82
C MET A 227 -0.57 -3.95 -3.19
N ILE A 228 -1.33 -4.23 -4.25
CA ILE A 228 -1.04 -3.72 -5.60
C ILE A 228 -1.12 -2.19 -5.65
N ALA A 229 -2.07 -1.57 -4.93
CA ALA A 229 -2.15 -0.12 -4.82
C ALA A 229 -0.90 0.48 -4.18
N HIS A 230 -0.39 -0.16 -3.13
CA HIS A 230 0.81 0.27 -2.42
C HIS A 230 2.09 0.04 -3.22
N LEU A 231 2.21 -1.10 -3.90
CA LEU A 231 3.34 -1.42 -4.78
C LEU A 231 3.41 -0.43 -5.94
N ALA A 232 2.29 -0.20 -6.65
CA ALA A 232 2.21 0.75 -7.75
C ALA A 232 2.51 2.19 -7.27
N GLY A 233 1.92 2.61 -6.15
CA GLY A 233 2.18 3.92 -5.55
C GLY A 233 3.64 4.11 -5.11
N ALA A 234 4.27 3.07 -4.55
CA ALA A 234 5.68 3.10 -4.14
C ALA A 234 6.64 3.24 -5.33
N MET A 235 6.24 2.75 -6.50
CA MET A 235 6.97 2.88 -7.77
C MET A 235 6.58 4.16 -8.54
N ASN A 236 5.72 5.01 -7.96
CA ASN A 236 5.13 6.19 -8.58
C ASN A 236 4.40 5.91 -9.92
N LYS A 237 3.76 4.75 -10.03
CA LYS A 237 3.04 4.33 -11.23
C LYS A 237 1.68 5.02 -11.31
N PRO A 238 1.26 5.56 -12.48
CA PRO A 238 -0.11 6.02 -12.68
C PRO A 238 -1.09 4.94 -12.23
N THR A 239 -1.95 5.28 -11.26
CA THR A 239 -2.83 4.29 -10.63
C THR A 239 -4.20 4.90 -10.35
N TRP A 240 -5.26 4.18 -10.70
CA TRP A 240 -6.62 4.49 -10.30
C TRP A 240 -7.05 3.52 -9.21
N LEU A 241 -7.28 4.06 -8.02
CA LEU A 241 -7.63 3.32 -6.82
C LEU A 241 -9.15 3.35 -6.63
N LEU A 242 -9.77 2.18 -6.63
CA LEU A 242 -11.20 1.99 -6.46
C LEU A 242 -11.49 1.64 -5.00
N LEU A 243 -12.30 2.45 -4.34
CA LEU A 243 -12.56 2.37 -2.91
C LEU A 243 -14.02 2.03 -2.62
N LYS A 244 -14.23 1.16 -1.65
CA LYS A 244 -15.56 0.93 -1.06
C LYS A 244 -16.05 2.18 -0.34
N HIS A 245 -17.34 2.22 -0.01
CA HIS A 245 -17.99 3.42 0.54
C HIS A 245 -17.35 3.95 1.83
N GLU A 246 -16.98 3.06 2.74
CA GLU A 246 -16.21 3.39 3.94
C GLU A 246 -14.81 2.78 3.83
N PRO A 247 -13.86 3.46 3.16
CA PRO A 247 -12.54 2.89 2.96
C PRO A 247 -11.71 3.00 4.23
N ASP A 248 -10.47 2.53 4.14
CA ASP A 248 -9.50 2.61 5.21
C ASP A 248 -9.11 4.07 5.57
N TRP A 249 -8.54 4.26 6.77
CA TRP A 249 -8.23 5.57 7.35
C TRP A 249 -7.21 6.36 6.53
N ARG A 250 -6.37 5.67 5.75
CA ARG A 250 -5.31 6.27 4.92
C ARG A 250 -5.83 6.97 3.67
N TRP A 251 -7.06 6.69 3.25
CA TRP A 251 -7.63 7.20 2.01
C TRP A 251 -8.66 8.30 2.27
N SER A 252 -8.64 9.33 1.42
CA SER A 252 -9.55 10.48 1.48
C SER A 252 -10.46 10.50 0.25
N PRO A 253 -11.63 9.82 0.30
CA PRO A 253 -12.54 9.68 -0.84
C PRO A 253 -12.91 11.00 -1.51
N GLN A 254 -13.20 12.02 -0.70
CA GLN A 254 -13.67 13.32 -1.16
C GLN A 254 -12.57 14.10 -1.89
N ALA A 255 -11.30 13.81 -1.62
CA ALA A 255 -10.18 14.52 -2.23
C ALA A 255 -9.91 14.05 -3.68
N GLY A 256 -10.36 12.86 -4.08
CA GLY A 256 -10.08 12.27 -5.40
C GLY A 256 -8.59 11.97 -5.66
N ARG A 257 -7.71 12.22 -4.69
CA ARG A 257 -6.25 12.04 -4.74
C ARG A 257 -5.75 11.40 -3.45
N SER A 258 -4.57 10.79 -3.50
CA SER A 258 -3.91 10.22 -2.32
C SER A 258 -2.84 11.16 -1.77
N ALA A 259 -2.87 11.42 -0.45
CA ALA A 259 -1.80 12.11 0.26
C ALA A 259 -0.52 11.25 0.38
N TRP A 260 -0.66 9.92 0.28
CA TRP A 260 0.45 8.97 0.40
C TRP A 260 1.16 8.76 -0.93
N TYR A 261 0.43 8.80 -2.04
CA TYR A 261 0.95 8.48 -3.37
C TYR A 261 0.41 9.46 -4.41
N PRO A 262 1.20 10.46 -4.82
CA PRO A 262 0.74 11.52 -5.74
C PRO A 262 0.25 11.01 -7.11
N SER A 263 0.72 9.84 -7.54
CA SER A 263 0.32 9.18 -8.79
C SER A 263 -1.06 8.49 -8.74
N LEU A 264 -1.70 8.43 -7.58
CA LEU A 264 -3.00 7.79 -7.41
C LEU A 264 -4.16 8.77 -7.57
N ARG A 265 -5.11 8.40 -8.44
CA ARG A 265 -6.45 8.99 -8.53
C ARG A 265 -7.45 8.08 -7.83
N ILE A 266 -8.34 8.64 -7.02
CA ILE A 266 -9.30 7.88 -6.22
C ILE A 266 -10.69 7.90 -6.87
N TYR A 267 -11.32 6.72 -6.92
CA TYR A 267 -12.70 6.51 -7.31
C TYR A 267 -13.41 5.80 -6.16
N ALA A 268 -14.31 6.48 -5.46
CA ALA A 268 -14.98 5.91 -4.29
C ALA A 268 -16.45 5.63 -4.56
N GLN A 269 -16.98 4.56 -3.97
CA GLN A 269 -18.41 4.26 -4.02
C GLN A 269 -19.25 5.41 -3.43
N PRO A 270 -20.28 5.90 -4.15
CA PRO A 270 -21.19 6.90 -3.62
C PRO A 270 -22.09 6.34 -2.51
N SER A 271 -22.39 5.04 -2.55
CA SER A 271 -23.14 4.29 -1.53
C SER A 271 -22.60 2.85 -1.42
N PRO A 272 -22.77 2.16 -0.28
CA PRO A 272 -22.27 0.79 -0.10
C PRO A 272 -22.72 -0.14 -1.22
N GLY A 273 -21.77 -0.82 -1.85
CA GLY A 273 -22.04 -1.79 -2.92
C GLY A 273 -22.26 -1.20 -4.32
N ASP A 274 -22.32 0.13 -4.48
CA ASP A 274 -22.47 0.77 -5.80
C ASP A 274 -21.14 0.81 -6.57
N TRP A 275 -20.65 -0.38 -6.92
CA TRP A 275 -19.51 -0.54 -7.82
C TRP A 275 -19.85 -0.19 -9.27
N LEU A 276 -21.12 -0.29 -9.67
CA LEU A 276 -21.55 0.02 -11.03
C LEU A 276 -21.26 1.49 -11.38
N SER A 277 -21.59 2.43 -10.49
CA SER A 277 -21.28 3.85 -10.69
C SER A 277 -19.77 4.12 -10.77
N VAL A 278 -18.98 3.44 -9.93
CA VAL A 278 -17.51 3.55 -9.91
C VAL A 278 -16.92 3.07 -11.24
N VAL A 279 -17.32 1.88 -11.70
CA VAL A 279 -16.82 1.31 -12.96
C VAL A 279 -17.27 2.12 -14.17
N ALA A 280 -18.51 2.62 -14.17
CA ALA A 280 -18.97 3.51 -15.23
C ALA A 280 -18.16 4.82 -15.30
N GLN A 281 -17.71 5.35 -14.16
CA GLN A 281 -16.82 6.51 -14.12
C GLN A 281 -15.43 6.18 -14.67
N VAL A 282 -14.85 5.04 -14.26
CA VAL A 282 -13.58 4.53 -14.79
C VAL A 282 -13.66 4.35 -16.31
N GLU A 283 -14.72 3.74 -16.84
CA GLU A 283 -14.88 3.55 -18.29
C GLU A 283 -14.93 4.88 -19.05
N ARG A 284 -15.67 5.88 -18.56
CA ARG A 284 -15.69 7.23 -19.14
C ARG A 284 -14.31 7.89 -19.14
N ASP A 285 -13.61 7.81 -18.01
CA ASP A 285 -12.29 8.40 -17.88
C ASP A 285 -11.26 7.69 -18.77
N LEU A 286 -11.34 6.38 -18.94
CA LEU A 286 -10.48 5.62 -19.87
C LEU A 286 -10.69 6.06 -21.32
N GLN A 287 -11.93 6.37 -21.72
CA GLN A 287 -12.23 6.87 -23.07
C GLN A 287 -11.62 8.26 -23.32
N ALA A 288 -11.51 9.08 -22.27
CA ALA A 288 -10.90 10.41 -22.32
C ALA A 288 -9.37 10.38 -22.08
N HIS A 289 -8.84 9.30 -21.52
CA HIS A 289 -7.42 9.17 -21.24
C HIS A 289 -6.66 9.07 -22.57
N PRO A 290 -5.67 9.93 -22.84
CA PRO A 290 -4.85 9.79 -24.03
C PRO A 290 -4.10 8.47 -23.93
N THR A 291 -4.56 7.45 -24.65
CA THR A 291 -3.78 6.25 -24.86
C THR A 291 -2.58 6.64 -25.74
N GLY A 292 -1.39 6.16 -25.40
CA GLY A 292 -0.15 6.38 -26.16
C GLY A 292 -0.23 5.92 -27.64
N ALA A 293 -1.36 5.37 -28.07
CA ALA A 293 -1.67 5.03 -29.45
C ALA A 293 -1.86 6.26 -30.38
N ARG A 294 -2.22 7.45 -29.88
CA ARG A 294 -2.47 8.63 -30.75
C ARG A 294 -1.22 9.40 -31.19
N GLU A 295 -0.05 9.17 -30.60
CA GLU A 295 1.19 9.86 -31.02
C GLU A 295 1.85 9.23 -32.25
N MET A 296 1.59 7.96 -32.56
CA MET A 296 2.14 7.31 -33.75
C MET A 296 1.42 7.64 -35.07
N GLU A 297 0.18 8.13 -35.03
CA GLU A 297 -0.57 8.56 -36.23
C GLU A 297 -0.33 10.03 -36.62
N ARG A 298 0.31 10.83 -35.75
CA ARG A 298 0.65 12.23 -36.06
C ARG A 298 2.08 12.44 -36.56
N SER A 299 2.89 11.38 -36.64
CA SER A 299 4.29 11.42 -37.09
C SER A 299 4.57 10.55 -38.31
N ARG A 300 3.56 10.28 -39.15
CA ARG A 300 3.74 9.64 -40.46
C ARG A 300 3.25 10.54 -41.58
#